data_AF-A0A840UTI0-F1
#
_entry.id   AF-A0A840UTI0-F1
#
_cell.length_a   1.000
_cell.length_b   1.000
_cell.length_c   1.000
_cell.angle_alpha   90.00
_cell.angle_beta   90.00
_cell.angle_gamma   90.00
#
_symmetry.space_group_name_H-M   'P 1'
#
loop_
_entity.id
_entity.type
_entity.pdbx_description
1 polymer ?
#
loop_
_entity_poly.entity_id
_entity_poly.type
_entity_poly.pdbx_seq_one_letter_code
_entity_poly.pdbx_strand_id
1 'polypeptide(L)'
;MMIRANDLFAGLGFVQYRIQPGEPERNLQQVAAALESVEGLHRSLVVLPELWASGFAYGRFEAMADQTPTMLAELAILAGRYNCIFAGSLPERAEEDKGEMFYNTLYVSGAAGVLGCYRKQQVFAFGGEDQAFICGIEPYPVATPLGRLGCLVCYDLRFPDLARRQCQQGADLLLCSAEWPQARIKHWRAMLKVRAVENQTFVVACNGWGEVEGMNLGGSSMVIDPRGRILADAADGPQAVVVPVKWRRREDYRSHFSSFAVSSYPFRDVSKILPSAAACLDLLAVRQGVRQRLVCCEVVEPVNTAMLQALEEARRQGDFLLVAVSAGAQGEPNQRLLAALGCVDAVCCLDAFTKAERARLLDLTAGMKVIR
;
A
#
# COMPACT_ATOMS: atom_id res chain seq x y z
N MET A 1 -0.96 -9.94 -24.01
CA MET A 1 -1.47 -11.30 -24.24
C MET A 1 -2.40 -11.65 -23.07
N MET A 2 -3.70 -11.85 -23.28
CA MET A 2 -4.61 -12.25 -22.20
C MET A 2 -4.24 -13.67 -21.76
N ILE A 3 -3.78 -13.81 -20.51
CA ILE A 3 -3.57 -15.12 -19.88
C ILE A 3 -4.95 -15.76 -19.73
N ARG A 4 -5.12 -17.01 -20.19
CA ARG A 4 -6.42 -17.70 -20.03
C ARG A 4 -6.63 -18.04 -18.55
N ALA A 5 -7.88 -18.13 -18.11
CA ALA A 5 -8.21 -18.46 -16.71
C ALA A 5 -7.53 -19.74 -16.19
N ASN A 6 -7.32 -20.73 -17.06
CA ASN A 6 -6.65 -21.99 -16.73
C ASN A 6 -5.11 -21.88 -16.65
N ASP A 7 -4.54 -20.76 -17.11
CA ASP A 7 -3.10 -20.50 -17.09
C ASP A 7 -2.67 -19.74 -15.82
N LEU A 8 -3.64 -19.26 -15.03
CA LEU A 8 -3.41 -18.59 -13.75
C LEU A 8 -2.93 -19.55 -12.65
N PHE A 9 -2.65 -19.03 -11.45
CA PHE A 9 -2.18 -19.80 -10.30
C PHE A 9 -3.07 -21.02 -9.97
N ALA A 10 -2.48 -22.19 -9.78
CA ALA A 10 -3.19 -23.42 -9.43
C ALA A 10 -3.67 -23.42 -7.97
N GLY A 11 -2.92 -22.74 -7.09
CA GLY A 11 -3.25 -22.58 -5.68
C GLY A 11 -2.82 -21.22 -5.15
N LEU A 12 -3.46 -20.81 -4.06
CA LEU A 12 -3.09 -19.62 -3.28
C LEU A 12 -2.87 -20.05 -1.83
N GLY A 13 -1.85 -19.49 -1.20
CA GLY A 13 -1.48 -19.87 0.16
C GLY A 13 -0.64 -18.85 0.89
N PHE A 14 -0.31 -19.20 2.13
CA PHE A 14 0.46 -18.37 3.04
C PHE A 14 1.34 -19.22 3.96
N VAL A 15 2.33 -18.58 4.57
CA VAL A 15 3.15 -19.16 5.66
C VAL A 15 3.09 -18.23 6.87
N GLN A 16 2.23 -18.56 7.83
CA GLN A 16 2.10 -17.84 9.09
C GLN A 16 3.06 -18.40 10.13
N TYR A 17 3.94 -17.57 10.68
CA TYR A 17 4.89 -17.97 11.72
C TYR A 17 5.27 -16.78 12.61
N ARG A 18 6.05 -17.07 13.65
CA ARG A 18 6.63 -16.05 14.52
C ARG A 18 7.95 -15.56 13.95
N ILE A 19 7.92 -14.35 13.40
CA ILE A 19 9.11 -13.66 12.90
C ILE A 19 10.06 -13.40 14.08
N GLN A 20 11.34 -13.68 13.87
CA GLN A 20 12.42 -13.42 14.82
C GLN A 20 13.17 -12.15 14.34
N PRO A 21 12.96 -10.98 14.98
CA PRO A 21 13.54 -9.73 14.48
C PRO A 21 15.07 -9.77 14.43
N GLY A 22 15.61 -9.40 13.27
CA GLY A 22 17.03 -9.37 12.98
C GLY A 22 17.71 -10.74 12.88
N GLU A 23 16.94 -11.81 12.66
CA GLU A 23 17.43 -13.19 12.49
C GLU A 23 17.02 -13.77 11.12
N PRO A 24 17.49 -13.20 9.99
CA PRO A 24 17.06 -13.55 8.65
C PRO A 24 17.23 -15.03 8.29
N GLU A 25 18.36 -15.65 8.62
CA GLU A 25 18.60 -17.07 8.33
C GLU A 25 17.63 -17.97 9.10
N ARG A 26 17.33 -17.60 10.36
CA ARG A 26 16.37 -18.36 11.19
C ARG A 26 14.96 -18.24 10.64
N ASN A 27 14.56 -17.07 10.16
CA ASN A 27 13.25 -16.86 9.54
C ASN A 27 13.14 -17.62 8.21
N LEU A 28 14.18 -17.62 7.38
CA LEU A 28 14.25 -18.44 6.17
C LEU A 28 14.12 -19.95 6.48
N GLN A 29 14.81 -20.44 7.53
CA GLN A 29 14.68 -21.84 7.97
C GLN A 29 13.25 -22.18 8.40
N GLN A 30 12.57 -21.28 9.12
CA GLN A 30 11.16 -21.47 9.49
C GLN A 30 10.26 -21.57 8.25
N VAL A 31 10.46 -20.71 7.25
CA VAL A 31 9.72 -20.76 5.98
C VAL A 31 9.99 -22.08 5.26
N ALA A 32 11.24 -22.47 5.10
CA ALA A 32 11.63 -23.70 4.42
C ALA A 32 11.01 -24.94 5.09
N ALA A 33 11.11 -25.05 6.42
CA ALA A 33 10.56 -26.15 7.20
C ALA A 33 9.02 -26.20 7.12
N ALA A 34 8.35 -25.04 7.19
CA ALA A 34 6.89 -24.98 7.10
C ALA A 34 6.37 -25.51 5.74
N LEU A 35 7.13 -25.29 4.66
CA LEU A 35 6.75 -25.72 3.31
C LEU A 35 6.90 -27.22 3.06
N GLU A 36 7.70 -27.95 3.84
CA GLU A 36 7.97 -29.38 3.61
C GLU A 36 6.71 -30.25 3.65
N SER A 37 5.71 -29.83 4.43
CA SER A 37 4.44 -30.53 4.60
C SER A 37 3.29 -29.96 3.77
N VAL A 38 3.53 -28.93 2.95
CA VAL A 38 2.48 -28.24 2.20
C VAL A 38 2.26 -28.91 0.85
N GLU A 39 1.05 -29.42 0.64
CA GLU A 39 0.61 -29.92 -0.65
C GLU A 39 0.19 -28.79 -1.60
N GLY A 40 0.19 -29.05 -2.91
CA GLY A 40 -0.35 -28.12 -3.91
C GLY A 40 0.53 -26.90 -4.22
N LEU A 41 1.81 -26.91 -3.84
CA LEU A 41 2.74 -25.81 -4.07
C LEU A 41 3.01 -25.53 -5.57
N HIS A 42 2.97 -26.56 -6.41
CA HIS A 42 3.27 -26.41 -7.84
C HIS A 42 2.33 -25.38 -8.50
N ARG A 43 2.91 -24.37 -9.16
CA ARG A 43 2.22 -23.23 -9.79
C ARG A 43 1.31 -22.46 -8.82
N SER A 44 1.65 -22.40 -7.54
CA SER A 44 0.94 -21.62 -6.53
C SER A 44 1.58 -20.25 -6.29
N LEU A 45 0.81 -19.36 -5.66
CA LEU A 45 1.33 -18.16 -4.99
C LEU A 45 1.33 -18.41 -3.48
N VAL A 46 2.48 -18.20 -2.83
CA VAL A 46 2.63 -18.30 -1.38
C VAL A 46 3.04 -16.95 -0.80
N VAL A 47 2.20 -16.38 0.06
CA VAL A 47 2.44 -15.08 0.69
C VAL A 47 3.13 -15.26 2.03
N LEU A 48 4.19 -14.50 2.26
CA LEU A 48 4.94 -14.41 3.52
C LEU A 48 4.52 -13.14 4.29
N PRO A 49 4.74 -13.10 5.62
CA PRO A 49 4.47 -11.90 6.41
C PRO A 49 5.22 -10.66 5.93
N GLU A 50 4.80 -9.49 6.40
CA GLU A 50 5.56 -8.25 6.19
C GLU A 50 6.93 -8.39 6.85
N LEU A 51 7.98 -7.87 6.20
CA LEU A 51 9.36 -7.93 6.69
C LEU A 51 9.76 -9.36 7.11
N TRP A 52 9.32 -10.38 6.36
CA TRP A 52 9.31 -11.79 6.78
C TRP A 52 10.67 -12.30 7.29
N ALA A 53 11.79 -11.84 6.72
CA ALA A 53 13.13 -12.23 7.16
C ALA A 53 13.69 -11.33 8.26
N SER A 54 13.38 -10.03 8.26
CA SER A 54 14.02 -9.06 9.16
C SER A 54 13.21 -8.74 10.43
N GLY A 55 11.88 -8.84 10.37
CA GLY A 55 10.97 -8.17 11.30
C GLY A 55 11.20 -6.65 11.34
N PHE A 56 10.58 -5.96 12.31
CA PHE A 56 10.78 -4.53 12.59
C PHE A 56 12.03 -4.25 13.45
N ALA A 57 13.17 -4.83 13.09
CA ALA A 57 14.45 -4.65 13.78
C ALA A 57 15.09 -3.25 13.52
N TYR A 58 14.42 -2.16 13.89
CA TYR A 58 14.78 -0.78 13.54
C TYR A 58 16.25 -0.43 13.82
N GLY A 59 16.80 -0.84 14.96
CA GLY A 59 18.20 -0.57 15.32
C GLY A 59 19.25 -1.32 14.48
N ARG A 60 18.82 -2.26 13.63
CA ARG A 60 19.68 -3.08 12.75
C ARG A 60 19.23 -3.03 11.29
N PHE A 61 18.32 -2.12 10.92
CA PHE A 61 17.73 -2.09 9.57
C PHE A 61 18.74 -1.90 8.45
N GLU A 62 19.81 -1.16 8.71
CA GLU A 62 20.90 -1.04 7.75
C GLU A 62 21.47 -2.42 7.38
N ALA A 63 21.86 -3.21 8.38
CA ALA A 63 22.33 -4.58 8.18
C ALA A 63 21.25 -5.49 7.58
N MET A 64 19.97 -5.28 7.92
CA MET A 64 18.88 -6.07 7.34
C MET A 64 18.66 -5.77 5.86
N ALA A 65 18.75 -4.50 5.46
CA ALA A 65 18.63 -4.11 4.07
C ALA A 65 19.81 -4.63 3.23
N ASP A 66 21.01 -4.66 3.79
CA ASP A 66 22.19 -5.25 3.13
C ASP A 66 22.05 -6.78 2.93
N GLN A 67 21.23 -7.44 3.75
CA GLN A 67 20.91 -8.86 3.60
C GLN A 67 19.75 -9.16 2.64
N THR A 68 18.94 -8.17 2.25
CA THR A 68 17.80 -8.36 1.32
C THR A 68 18.19 -9.11 0.05
N PRO A 69 19.29 -8.80 -0.66
CA PRO A 69 19.69 -9.56 -1.86
C PRO A 69 19.93 -11.05 -1.59
N THR A 70 20.59 -11.38 -0.47
CA THR A 70 20.86 -12.78 -0.07
C THR A 70 19.55 -13.52 0.21
N MET A 71 18.65 -12.91 0.98
CA MET A 71 17.34 -13.50 1.30
C MET A 71 16.49 -13.73 0.05
N LEU A 72 16.55 -12.83 -0.94
CA LEU A 72 15.84 -13.00 -2.20
C LEU A 72 16.43 -14.12 -3.07
N ALA A 73 17.75 -14.30 -3.05
CA ALA A 73 18.42 -15.41 -3.75
C ALA A 73 18.04 -16.77 -3.15
N GLU A 74 18.04 -16.89 -1.82
CA GLU A 74 17.60 -18.09 -1.12
C GLU A 74 16.11 -18.40 -1.35
N LEU A 75 15.27 -17.37 -1.34
CA LEU A 75 13.85 -17.52 -1.66
C LEU A 75 13.62 -17.97 -3.11
N ALA A 76 14.47 -17.55 -4.06
CA ALA A 76 14.42 -18.01 -5.44
C ALA A 76 14.80 -19.50 -5.58
N ILE A 77 15.76 -20.00 -4.79
CA ILE A 77 16.10 -21.42 -4.71
C ILE A 77 14.90 -22.23 -4.22
N LEU A 78 14.23 -21.78 -3.14
CA LEU A 78 12.99 -22.41 -2.65
C LEU A 78 11.89 -22.36 -3.71
N ALA A 79 11.74 -21.24 -4.43
CA ALA A 79 10.74 -21.08 -5.48
C ALA A 79 10.96 -22.09 -6.62
N GLY A 80 12.22 -22.32 -7.01
CA GLY A 80 12.63 -23.34 -7.98
C GLY A 80 12.33 -24.76 -7.51
N ARG A 81 12.67 -25.09 -6.25
CA ARG A 81 12.42 -26.41 -5.65
C ARG A 81 10.93 -26.80 -5.70
N TYR A 82 10.05 -25.86 -5.39
CA TYR A 82 8.61 -26.10 -5.31
C TYR A 82 7.82 -25.69 -6.57
N ASN A 83 8.49 -25.09 -7.55
CA ASN A 83 7.89 -24.47 -8.73
C ASN A 83 6.70 -23.55 -8.38
N CYS A 84 6.93 -22.60 -7.47
CA CYS A 84 5.92 -21.65 -6.99
C CYS A 84 6.45 -20.20 -7.07
N ILE A 85 5.58 -19.25 -6.77
CA ILE A 85 5.92 -17.83 -6.63
C ILE A 85 5.71 -17.42 -5.18
N PHE A 86 6.69 -16.74 -4.60
CA PHE A 86 6.58 -16.12 -3.28
C PHE A 86 6.29 -14.63 -3.37
N ALA A 87 5.58 -14.11 -2.38
CA ALA A 87 5.41 -12.67 -2.18
C ALA A 87 5.55 -12.30 -0.71
N GLY A 88 6.45 -11.38 -0.38
CA GLY A 88 6.67 -10.91 1.00
C GLY A 88 7.55 -9.67 1.00
N SER A 89 7.45 -8.84 2.04
CA SER A 89 8.25 -7.61 2.10
C SER A 89 9.56 -7.76 2.85
N LEU A 90 10.53 -6.92 2.47
CA LEU A 90 11.86 -6.77 3.05
C LEU A 90 12.25 -5.28 3.01
N PRO A 91 13.20 -4.83 3.86
CA PRO A 91 13.71 -3.48 3.80
C PRO A 91 14.56 -3.27 2.53
N GLU A 92 14.37 -2.12 1.88
CA GLU A 92 15.11 -1.67 0.70
C GLU A 92 15.70 -0.29 0.99
N ARG A 93 16.99 -0.05 0.72
CA ARG A 93 17.58 1.28 0.92
C ARG A 93 16.96 2.30 -0.04
N ALA A 94 16.58 3.48 0.47
CA ALA A 94 16.10 4.57 -0.37
C ALA A 94 17.28 5.38 -0.92
N GLU A 95 17.53 5.30 -2.23
CA GLU A 95 18.62 6.05 -2.89
C GLU A 95 18.39 7.57 -2.86
N GLU A 96 17.13 8.00 -2.83
CA GLU A 96 16.72 9.41 -2.93
C GLU A 96 17.03 10.24 -1.68
N ASP A 97 17.24 9.58 -0.52
CA ASP A 97 17.47 10.25 0.78
C ASP A 97 18.88 9.95 1.33
N LYS A 98 19.87 9.89 0.44
CA LYS A 98 21.28 9.56 0.77
C LYS A 98 21.46 8.23 1.52
N GLY A 99 20.45 7.35 1.48
CA GLY A 99 20.46 6.06 2.19
C GLY A 99 20.12 6.12 3.68
N GLU A 100 19.61 7.25 4.19
CA GLU A 100 19.21 7.38 5.61
C GLU A 100 17.86 6.68 5.91
N MET A 101 16.98 6.63 4.91
CA MET A 101 15.65 6.01 4.99
C MET A 101 15.54 4.75 4.13
N PHE A 102 14.49 3.97 4.37
CA PHE A 102 14.21 2.72 3.68
C PHE A 102 12.83 2.72 3.00
N TYR A 103 12.60 1.80 2.09
CA TYR A 103 11.28 1.37 1.67
C TYR A 103 10.94 0.03 2.34
N ASN A 104 9.67 -0.15 2.68
CA ASN A 104 9.12 -1.47 3.01
C ASN A 104 8.62 -2.09 1.70
N THR A 105 9.45 -2.94 1.11
CA THR A 105 9.29 -3.36 -0.29
C THR A 105 8.84 -4.80 -0.36
N LEU A 106 7.63 -5.02 -0.87
CA LEU A 106 7.11 -6.33 -1.21
C LEU A 106 7.72 -6.81 -2.51
N TYR A 107 8.49 -7.90 -2.44
CA TYR A 107 9.07 -8.56 -3.60
C TYR A 107 8.21 -9.75 -4.03
N VAL A 108 8.02 -9.89 -5.34
CA VAL A 108 7.42 -11.08 -5.94
C VAL A 108 8.56 -11.89 -6.57
N SER A 109 8.82 -13.08 -6.05
CA SER A 109 10.00 -13.88 -6.39
C SER A 109 9.60 -15.24 -6.96
N GLY A 110 10.19 -15.61 -8.09
CA GLY A 110 10.08 -16.93 -8.70
C GLY A 110 11.45 -17.61 -8.80
N ALA A 111 11.51 -18.76 -9.48
CA ALA A 111 12.74 -19.54 -9.65
C ALA A 111 13.89 -18.78 -10.33
N ALA A 112 13.56 -17.77 -11.15
CA ALA A 112 14.53 -16.92 -11.86
C ALA A 112 14.95 -15.68 -11.04
N GLY A 113 14.50 -15.54 -9.79
CA GLY A 113 14.72 -14.37 -8.95
C GLY A 113 13.49 -13.46 -8.86
N VAL A 114 13.73 -12.17 -8.62
CA VAL A 114 12.67 -11.15 -8.48
C VAL A 114 11.98 -10.90 -9.82
N LEU A 115 10.67 -11.08 -9.86
CA LEU A 115 9.81 -10.79 -11.02
C LEU A 115 9.33 -9.33 -11.03
N GLY A 116 9.27 -8.71 -9.85
CA GLY A 116 8.94 -7.31 -9.64
C GLY A 116 8.73 -7.01 -8.16
N CYS A 117 8.45 -5.75 -7.84
CA CYS A 117 8.24 -5.31 -6.47
C CYS A 117 7.13 -4.26 -6.35
N TYR A 118 6.69 -4.05 -5.12
CA TYR A 118 5.74 -3.02 -4.71
C TYR A 118 6.23 -2.39 -3.41
N ARG A 119 6.51 -1.09 -3.43
CA ARG A 119 6.89 -0.33 -2.23
C ARG A 119 5.62 0.11 -1.49
N LYS A 120 5.52 -0.20 -0.19
CA LYS A 120 4.39 0.17 0.68
C LYS A 120 4.04 1.65 0.53
N GLN A 121 2.78 1.95 0.28
CA GLN A 121 2.36 3.33 -0.04
C GLN A 121 1.79 4.07 1.16
N GLN A 122 1.33 3.35 2.17
CA GLN A 122 0.77 3.92 3.37
C GLN A 122 1.62 3.47 4.55
N VAL A 123 2.63 4.27 4.86
CA VAL A 123 3.47 4.09 6.05
C VAL A 123 2.62 4.33 7.30
N PHE A 124 2.73 3.46 8.30
CA PHE A 124 1.97 3.55 9.55
C PHE A 124 2.58 4.58 10.50
N ALA A 125 2.49 5.87 10.15
CA ALA A 125 3.05 6.98 10.94
C ALA A 125 2.54 7.02 12.40
N PHE A 126 1.30 6.59 12.66
CA PHE A 126 0.80 6.46 14.03
C PHE A 126 1.62 5.49 14.89
N GLY A 127 2.24 4.48 14.27
CA GLY A 127 3.16 3.54 14.91
C GLY A 127 4.65 3.92 14.79
N GLY A 128 4.98 5.11 14.27
CA GLY A 128 6.36 5.59 14.12
C GLY A 128 7.13 5.00 12.94
N GLU A 129 6.45 4.30 12.02
CA GLU A 129 7.10 3.70 10.84
C GLU A 129 7.71 4.77 9.90
N ASP A 130 7.19 6.01 9.95
CA ASP A 130 7.65 7.17 9.18
C ASP A 130 9.01 7.73 9.64
N GLN A 131 9.57 7.18 10.72
CA GLN A 131 10.95 7.50 11.17
C GLN A 131 12.02 6.65 10.48
N ALA A 132 11.62 5.55 9.83
CA ALA A 132 12.54 4.64 9.15
C ALA A 132 12.16 4.41 7.68
N PHE A 133 10.88 4.58 7.33
CA PHE A 133 10.38 4.29 5.99
C PHE A 133 9.79 5.51 5.29
N ILE A 134 10.03 5.59 3.99
CA ILE A 134 9.35 6.51 3.08
C ILE A 134 8.31 5.78 2.24
N CYS A 135 7.28 6.52 1.80
CA CYS A 135 6.18 5.95 1.01
C CYS A 135 6.62 5.64 -0.43
N GLY A 136 6.22 4.47 -0.92
CA GLY A 136 6.17 4.19 -2.36
C GLY A 136 5.11 5.04 -3.06
N ILE A 137 5.26 5.21 -4.39
CA ILE A 137 4.39 6.11 -5.17
C ILE A 137 3.67 5.43 -6.35
N GLU A 138 4.02 4.18 -6.68
CA GLU A 138 3.50 3.48 -7.86
C GLU A 138 2.59 2.29 -7.52
N PRO A 139 1.26 2.41 -7.63
CA PRO A 139 0.34 1.35 -7.26
C PRO A 139 0.07 0.42 -8.46
N TYR A 140 1.11 -0.06 -9.12
CA TYR A 140 0.94 -0.93 -10.29
C TYR A 140 0.94 -2.41 -9.90
N PRO A 141 0.04 -3.23 -10.49
CA PRO A 141 0.09 -4.67 -10.32
C PRO A 141 1.41 -5.25 -10.83
N VAL A 142 2.01 -6.15 -10.05
CA VAL A 142 3.23 -6.85 -10.44
C VAL A 142 2.88 -7.99 -11.40
N ALA A 143 3.47 -7.98 -12.59
CA ALA A 143 3.24 -9.03 -13.58
C ALA A 143 4.08 -10.28 -13.29
N THR A 144 3.47 -11.45 -13.45
CA THR A 144 4.15 -12.75 -13.35
C THR A 144 3.78 -13.63 -14.55
N PRO A 145 4.50 -14.74 -14.79
CA PRO A 145 4.10 -15.74 -15.79
C PRO A 145 2.71 -16.36 -15.56
N LEU A 146 2.17 -16.27 -14.33
CA LEU A 146 0.89 -16.87 -13.92
C LEU A 146 -0.23 -15.85 -13.67
N GLY A 147 -0.02 -14.56 -13.98
CA GLY A 147 -1.02 -13.51 -13.75
C GLY A 147 -0.45 -12.25 -13.10
N ARG A 148 -1.29 -11.22 -12.98
CA ARG A 148 -0.92 -9.94 -12.35
C ARG A 148 -1.37 -9.89 -10.90
N LEU A 149 -0.49 -9.48 -10.01
CA LEU A 149 -0.72 -9.42 -8.57
C LEU A 149 -0.93 -7.98 -8.13
N GLY A 150 -2.07 -7.67 -7.52
CA GLY A 150 -2.23 -6.43 -6.78
C GLY A 150 -1.67 -6.60 -5.37
N CYS A 151 -0.66 -5.81 -5.02
CA CYS A 151 0.11 -5.95 -3.79
C CYS A 151 -0.33 -4.92 -2.75
N LEU A 152 -0.45 -5.35 -1.50
CA LEU A 152 -0.69 -4.49 -0.35
C LEU A 152 0.26 -4.91 0.77
N VAL A 153 0.80 -3.94 1.51
CA VAL A 153 1.60 -4.20 2.71
C VAL A 153 0.89 -3.63 3.92
N CYS A 154 0.44 -4.54 4.80
CA CYS A 154 -0.15 -4.25 6.11
C CYS A 154 -1.12 -3.08 6.13
N TYR A 155 -0.66 -1.88 6.52
CA TYR A 155 -1.48 -0.68 6.66
C TYR A 155 -2.19 -0.26 5.37
N ASP A 156 -1.63 -0.58 4.19
CA ASP A 156 -2.28 -0.40 2.88
C ASP A 156 -3.69 -1.04 2.83
N LEU A 157 -3.92 -2.13 3.58
CA LEU A 157 -5.22 -2.81 3.65
C LEU A 157 -6.35 -1.87 4.06
N ARG A 158 -6.07 -0.79 4.81
CA ARG A 158 -7.09 0.19 5.23
C ARG A 158 -7.58 1.08 4.09
N PHE A 159 -6.87 1.12 2.97
CA PHE A 159 -7.09 2.08 1.90
C PHE A 159 -7.70 1.37 0.69
N PRO A 160 -9.04 1.37 0.55
CA PRO A 160 -9.73 0.65 -0.53
C PRO A 160 -9.29 1.11 -1.92
N ASP A 161 -8.95 2.39 -2.07
CA ASP A 161 -8.53 2.97 -3.35
C ASP A 161 -7.25 2.33 -3.91
N LEU A 162 -6.32 1.89 -3.05
CA LEU A 162 -5.09 1.21 -3.50
C LEU A 162 -5.40 -0.13 -4.14
N ALA A 163 -6.25 -0.92 -3.48
CA ALA A 163 -6.72 -2.19 -4.02
C ALA A 163 -7.53 -1.98 -5.30
N ARG A 164 -8.44 -0.99 -5.30
CA ARG A 164 -9.28 -0.67 -6.45
C ARG A 164 -8.46 -0.27 -7.67
N ARG A 165 -7.49 0.64 -7.52
CA ARG A 165 -6.62 1.12 -8.61
C ARG A 165 -5.84 -0.04 -9.23
N GLN A 166 -5.24 -0.91 -8.42
CA GLN A 166 -4.52 -2.08 -8.91
C GLN A 166 -5.43 -3.04 -9.69
N CYS A 167 -6.63 -3.34 -9.18
CA CYS A 167 -7.58 -4.15 -9.92
C CYS A 167 -8.01 -3.50 -11.24
N GLN A 168 -8.27 -2.18 -11.26
CA GLN A 168 -8.60 -1.43 -12.48
C GLN A 168 -7.45 -1.42 -13.51
N GLN A 169 -6.20 -1.50 -13.06
CA GLN A 169 -5.01 -1.66 -13.90
C GLN A 169 -4.74 -3.12 -14.32
N GLY A 170 -5.66 -4.03 -13.99
CA GLY A 170 -5.67 -5.41 -14.48
C GLY A 170 -5.06 -6.43 -13.53
N ALA A 171 -4.99 -6.17 -12.22
CA ALA A 171 -4.65 -7.22 -11.26
C ALA A 171 -5.66 -8.39 -11.32
N ASP A 172 -5.14 -9.62 -11.39
CA ASP A 172 -5.95 -10.84 -11.40
C ASP A 172 -6.44 -11.23 -10.02
N LEU A 173 -5.66 -10.93 -8.98
CA LEU A 173 -5.95 -11.16 -7.57
C LEU A 173 -5.26 -10.08 -6.71
N LEU A 174 -5.65 -10.01 -5.44
CA LEU A 174 -5.01 -9.15 -4.46
C LEU A 174 -4.25 -10.01 -3.44
N LEU A 175 -3.11 -9.51 -2.99
CA LEU A 175 -2.38 -10.07 -1.87
C LEU A 175 -2.12 -9.03 -0.78
N CYS A 176 -1.97 -9.50 0.45
CA CYS A 176 -1.56 -8.65 1.57
C CYS A 176 -0.51 -9.34 2.45
N SER A 177 0.67 -8.75 2.55
CA SER A 177 1.75 -9.17 3.45
C SER A 177 1.73 -8.28 4.68
N ALA A 178 1.69 -8.82 5.90
CA ALA A 178 1.43 -8.02 7.11
C ALA A 178 2.11 -8.51 8.39
N GLU A 179 2.33 -7.57 9.32
CA GLU A 179 2.47 -7.78 10.77
C GLU A 179 1.33 -7.01 11.48
N TRP A 180 0.13 -7.59 11.47
CA TRP A 180 -1.10 -7.01 12.02
C TRP A 180 -1.34 -7.43 13.48
N PRO A 181 -1.50 -6.47 14.41
CA PRO A 181 -1.66 -6.79 15.84
C PRO A 181 -2.96 -7.50 16.18
N GLN A 182 -2.89 -8.40 17.16
CA GLN A 182 -4.02 -9.16 17.69
C GLN A 182 -5.15 -8.24 18.19
N ALA A 183 -4.81 -7.10 18.79
CA ALA A 183 -5.77 -6.10 19.26
C ALA A 183 -6.72 -5.58 18.16
N ARG A 184 -6.34 -5.71 16.88
CA ARG A 184 -7.13 -5.26 15.72
C ARG A 184 -7.43 -6.37 14.73
N ILE A 185 -7.36 -7.64 15.15
CA ILE A 185 -7.53 -8.79 14.24
C ILE A 185 -8.93 -8.86 13.62
N LYS A 186 -9.96 -8.36 14.32
CA LYS A 186 -11.32 -8.24 13.77
C LYS A 186 -11.37 -7.30 12.56
N HIS A 187 -10.58 -6.22 12.56
CA HIS A 187 -10.49 -5.29 11.42
C HIS A 187 -9.81 -5.96 10.24
N TRP A 188 -8.69 -6.65 10.47
CA TRP A 188 -7.97 -7.44 9.45
C TRP A 188 -8.92 -8.38 8.69
N ARG A 189 -9.63 -9.24 9.42
CA ARG A 189 -10.57 -10.22 8.85
C ARG A 189 -11.71 -9.56 8.07
N ALA A 190 -12.26 -8.46 8.59
CA ALA A 190 -13.35 -7.74 7.93
C ALA A 190 -12.88 -7.07 6.62
N MET A 191 -11.75 -6.37 6.65
CA MET A 191 -11.23 -5.65 5.49
C MET A 191 -10.82 -6.60 4.37
N LEU A 192 -10.16 -7.73 4.67
CA LEU A 192 -9.81 -8.73 3.65
C LEU A 192 -11.04 -9.26 2.90
N LYS A 193 -12.13 -9.57 3.62
CA LYS A 193 -13.39 -9.98 2.99
C LYS A 193 -13.96 -8.89 2.11
N VAL A 194 -13.97 -7.65 2.60
CA VAL A 194 -14.47 -6.50 1.83
C VAL A 194 -13.64 -6.30 0.55
N ARG A 195 -12.30 -6.37 0.63
CA ARG A 195 -11.42 -6.25 -0.55
C ARG A 195 -11.71 -7.31 -1.61
N ALA A 196 -12.01 -8.54 -1.20
CA ALA A 196 -12.37 -9.63 -2.11
C ALA A 196 -13.72 -9.34 -2.81
N VAL A 197 -14.74 -8.95 -2.03
CA VAL A 197 -16.09 -8.72 -2.51
C VAL A 197 -16.17 -7.47 -3.40
N GLU A 198 -15.63 -6.34 -2.96
CA GLU A 198 -15.78 -5.06 -3.68
C GLU A 198 -15.02 -5.08 -5.03
N ASN A 199 -13.86 -5.75 -5.07
CA ASN A 199 -13.06 -5.90 -6.29
C ASN A 199 -13.41 -7.19 -7.07
N GLN A 200 -14.31 -8.00 -6.53
CA GLN A 200 -14.77 -9.26 -7.10
C GLN A 200 -13.62 -10.12 -7.57
N THR A 201 -12.65 -10.34 -6.68
CA THR A 201 -11.42 -11.08 -6.97
C THR A 201 -10.97 -11.90 -5.78
N PHE A 202 -10.05 -12.83 -6.00
CA PHE A 202 -9.43 -13.60 -4.92
C PHE A 202 -8.51 -12.70 -4.09
N VAL A 203 -8.48 -12.94 -2.78
CA VAL A 203 -7.54 -12.30 -1.85
C VAL A 203 -6.76 -13.39 -1.13
N VAL A 204 -5.44 -13.27 -1.09
CA VAL A 204 -4.57 -14.08 -0.22
C VAL A 204 -3.77 -13.18 0.69
N ALA A 205 -3.79 -13.43 2.00
CA ALA A 205 -3.14 -12.56 2.95
C ALA A 205 -2.40 -13.36 4.00
N CYS A 206 -1.17 -12.95 4.28
CA CYS A 206 -0.31 -13.55 5.29
C CYS A 206 0.01 -12.52 6.35
N ASN A 207 -0.17 -12.92 7.61
CA ASN A 207 0.16 -12.15 8.78
C ASN A 207 1.15 -12.91 9.65
N GLY A 208 2.08 -12.20 10.30
CA GLY A 208 2.88 -12.75 11.39
C GLY A 208 2.02 -13.20 12.57
N TRP A 209 2.56 -14.08 13.41
CA TRP A 209 1.86 -14.62 14.57
C TRP A 209 2.73 -14.61 15.84
N GLY A 210 2.09 -14.39 16.98
CA GLY A 210 2.71 -14.48 18.31
C GLY A 210 3.36 -13.18 18.76
N GLU A 211 4.05 -13.23 19.89
CA GLU A 211 4.68 -12.06 20.48
C GLU A 211 6.02 -11.73 19.81
N VAL A 212 6.16 -10.50 19.30
CA VAL A 212 7.35 -9.98 18.64
C VAL A 212 7.65 -8.62 19.26
N GLU A 213 8.77 -8.49 19.97
CA GLU A 213 9.21 -7.24 20.62
C GLU A 213 8.12 -6.50 21.42
N GLY A 214 7.33 -7.25 22.21
CA GLY A 214 6.25 -6.70 23.05
C GLY A 214 4.95 -6.41 22.30
N MET A 215 4.90 -6.64 20.98
CA MET A 215 3.67 -6.61 20.18
C MET A 215 3.16 -8.03 19.93
N ASN A 216 1.90 -8.30 20.26
CA ASN A 216 1.28 -9.58 19.93
C ASN A 216 0.61 -9.52 18.54
N LEU A 217 1.14 -10.26 17.57
CA LEU A 217 0.59 -10.39 16.22
C LEU A 217 -0.51 -11.44 16.16
N GLY A 218 -1.59 -11.11 15.46
CA GLY A 218 -2.83 -11.88 15.55
C GLY A 218 -2.95 -13.07 14.60
N GLY A 219 -1.95 -13.34 13.77
CA GLY A 219 -2.05 -14.38 12.73
C GLY A 219 -3.30 -14.16 11.87
N SER A 220 -4.20 -15.15 11.86
CA SER A 220 -5.41 -15.15 11.04
C SER A 220 -5.12 -14.86 9.56
N SER A 221 -4.07 -15.47 9.00
CA SER A 221 -3.81 -15.48 7.56
C SER A 221 -4.96 -16.15 6.80
N MET A 222 -5.30 -15.67 5.60
CA MET A 222 -6.54 -16.09 4.92
C MET A 222 -6.37 -16.19 3.40
N VAL A 223 -7.14 -17.12 2.81
CA VAL A 223 -7.46 -17.12 1.37
C VAL A 223 -8.97 -16.95 1.23
N ILE A 224 -9.40 -15.99 0.41
CA ILE A 224 -10.80 -15.59 0.28
C ILE A 224 -11.17 -15.55 -1.21
N ASP A 225 -12.34 -16.08 -1.54
CA ASP A 225 -12.86 -16.06 -2.91
C ASP A 225 -13.57 -14.74 -3.26
N PRO A 226 -13.88 -14.50 -4.56
CA PRO A 226 -14.53 -13.27 -5.02
C PRO A 226 -15.89 -12.96 -4.40
N ARG A 227 -16.55 -13.92 -3.75
CA ARG A 227 -17.83 -13.74 -3.05
C ARG A 227 -17.65 -13.53 -1.55
N GLY A 228 -16.41 -13.43 -1.07
CA GLY A 228 -16.08 -13.26 0.34
C GLY A 228 -16.10 -14.56 1.15
N ARG A 229 -16.20 -15.73 0.49
CA ARG A 229 -16.10 -17.01 1.18
C ARG A 229 -14.64 -17.28 1.53
N ILE A 230 -14.40 -17.61 2.80
CA ILE A 230 -13.08 -18.02 3.28
C ILE A 230 -12.79 -19.44 2.78
N LEU A 231 -11.67 -19.61 2.08
CA LEU A 231 -11.16 -20.90 1.59
C LEU A 231 -10.12 -21.51 2.53
N ALA A 232 -9.33 -20.66 3.21
CA ALA A 232 -8.39 -21.04 4.27
C ALA A 232 -8.31 -19.94 5.33
N ASP A 233 -8.10 -20.32 6.59
CA ASP A 233 -7.99 -19.43 7.75
C ASP A 233 -7.03 -20.04 8.76
N ALA A 234 -5.90 -19.39 9.00
CA ALA A 234 -4.90 -19.89 9.92
C ALA A 234 -5.25 -19.70 11.39
N ALA A 235 -6.29 -18.92 11.70
CA ALA A 235 -6.68 -18.56 13.05
C ALA A 235 -5.47 -18.23 13.95
N ASP A 236 -5.07 -19.17 14.82
CA ASP A 236 -4.01 -19.05 15.82
C ASP A 236 -2.92 -20.13 15.62
N GLY A 237 -1.66 -19.77 15.82
CA GLY A 237 -0.50 -20.66 15.73
C GLY A 237 0.29 -20.58 14.41
N PRO A 238 1.51 -21.14 14.36
CA PRO A 238 2.25 -21.27 13.10
C PRO A 238 1.55 -22.26 12.16
N GLN A 239 1.35 -21.85 10.91
CA GLN A 239 0.71 -22.69 9.91
C GLN A 239 1.09 -22.27 8.49
N ALA A 240 1.35 -23.24 7.61
CA ALA A 240 1.44 -23.03 6.17
C ALA A 240 0.35 -23.81 5.45
N VAL A 241 -0.38 -23.16 4.54
CA VAL A 241 -1.48 -23.75 3.78
C VAL A 241 -1.48 -23.20 2.37
N VAL A 242 -1.69 -24.07 1.38
CA VAL A 242 -2.07 -23.71 0.01
C VAL A 242 -3.41 -24.37 -0.30
N VAL A 243 -4.34 -23.61 -0.87
CA VAL A 243 -5.64 -24.14 -1.33
C VAL A 243 -5.77 -24.01 -2.85
N PRO A 244 -6.37 -25.01 -3.52
CA PRO A 244 -6.57 -24.96 -4.96
C PRO A 244 -7.58 -23.87 -5.36
N VAL A 245 -7.32 -23.18 -6.46
CA VAL A 245 -8.17 -22.09 -6.96
C VAL A 245 -8.93 -22.48 -8.21
N LYS A 246 -10.22 -22.15 -8.22
CA LYS A 246 -11.11 -22.31 -9.38
C LYS A 246 -11.44 -20.94 -9.96
N TRP A 247 -10.64 -20.47 -10.91
CA TRP A 247 -10.75 -19.12 -11.51
C TRP A 247 -12.11 -18.83 -12.14
N ARG A 248 -12.80 -19.85 -12.68
CA ARG A 248 -14.18 -19.72 -13.17
C ARG A 248 -15.12 -19.11 -12.14
N ARG A 249 -14.92 -19.31 -10.84
CA ARG A 249 -15.75 -18.67 -9.79
C ARG A 249 -15.74 -17.14 -9.88
N ARG A 250 -14.60 -16.54 -10.26
CA ARG A 250 -14.46 -15.09 -10.46
C ARG A 250 -15.26 -14.64 -11.67
N GLU A 251 -15.10 -15.35 -12.78
CA GLU A 251 -15.75 -15.06 -14.06
C GLU A 251 -17.26 -15.22 -13.95
N ASP A 252 -17.72 -16.34 -13.39
CA ASP A 252 -19.12 -16.63 -13.12
C ASP A 252 -19.73 -15.57 -12.21
N TYR A 253 -19.02 -15.12 -11.17
CA TYR A 253 -19.57 -14.07 -10.31
C TYR A 253 -19.74 -12.76 -11.08
N ARG A 254 -18.69 -12.32 -11.79
CA ARG A 254 -18.70 -11.07 -12.56
C ARG A 254 -19.69 -11.07 -13.72
N SER A 255 -20.02 -12.24 -14.31
CA SER A 255 -21.03 -12.34 -15.37
C SER A 255 -22.46 -12.18 -14.87
N HIS A 256 -22.74 -12.59 -13.63
CA HIS A 256 -24.07 -12.46 -13.03
C HIS A 256 -24.27 -11.12 -12.31
N PHE A 257 -23.22 -10.61 -11.68
CA PHE A 257 -23.23 -9.35 -10.93
C PHE A 257 -21.84 -8.72 -11.03
N SER A 258 -21.73 -7.50 -11.54
CA SER A 258 -20.45 -6.79 -11.62
C SER A 258 -20.52 -5.44 -10.92
N SER A 259 -19.87 -5.33 -9.77
CA SER A 259 -19.54 -4.06 -9.11
C SER A 259 -18.17 -3.53 -9.54
N PHE A 260 -17.49 -4.25 -10.44
CA PHE A 260 -16.18 -3.89 -10.99
C PHE A 260 -16.26 -2.95 -12.21
N ALA A 261 -17.45 -2.44 -12.54
CA ALA A 261 -17.62 -1.46 -13.61
C ALA A 261 -16.76 -0.19 -13.38
N VAL A 262 -16.37 0.48 -14.46
CA VAL A 262 -15.61 1.73 -14.40
C VAL A 262 -16.38 2.72 -13.53
N SER A 263 -15.75 3.16 -12.44
CA SER A 263 -16.33 4.19 -11.57
C SER A 263 -16.60 5.42 -12.44
N SER A 264 -17.84 5.86 -12.54
CA SER A 264 -18.15 7.16 -13.14
C SER A 264 -17.33 8.20 -12.40
N TYR A 265 -16.68 9.14 -13.12
CA TYR A 265 -15.87 10.20 -12.51
C TYR A 265 -16.67 10.89 -11.40
N PRO A 266 -16.39 10.62 -10.11
CA PRO A 266 -17.35 10.94 -9.04
C PRO A 266 -17.11 12.33 -8.47
N PHE A 267 -15.95 12.93 -8.78
CA PHE A 267 -15.53 14.21 -8.22
C PHE A 267 -16.09 15.35 -9.06
N ARG A 268 -16.80 16.26 -8.42
CA ARG A 268 -16.97 17.60 -8.98
C ARG A 268 -15.75 18.37 -8.50
N ASP A 269 -14.72 18.57 -9.33
CA ASP A 269 -13.47 19.27 -8.91
C ASP A 269 -13.73 20.58 -8.17
N VAL A 270 -14.83 21.27 -8.51
CA VAL A 270 -15.33 22.45 -7.80
C VAL A 270 -15.54 22.26 -6.29
N SER A 271 -15.72 21.04 -5.79
CA SER A 271 -15.84 20.75 -4.34
C SER A 271 -14.51 20.90 -3.60
N LYS A 272 -13.38 20.89 -4.30
CA LYS A 272 -12.07 21.21 -3.71
C LYS A 272 -11.89 22.71 -3.50
N ILE A 273 -12.68 23.55 -4.19
CA ILE A 273 -12.62 25.01 -4.04
C ILE A 273 -13.38 25.40 -2.78
N LEU A 274 -12.64 25.92 -1.81
CA LEU A 274 -13.16 26.29 -0.50
C LEU A 274 -13.85 27.66 -0.58
N PRO A 275 -15.11 27.79 -0.13
CA PRO A 275 -15.91 28.99 -0.37
C PRO A 275 -15.53 30.18 0.51
N SER A 276 -14.74 29.98 1.57
CA SER A 276 -14.34 31.04 2.51
C SER A 276 -13.10 30.66 3.32
N ALA A 277 -12.49 31.66 3.96
CA ALA A 277 -11.40 31.47 4.91
C ALA A 277 -11.80 30.57 6.09
N ALA A 278 -13.00 30.77 6.64
CA ALA A 278 -13.55 29.94 7.72
C ALA A 278 -13.64 28.46 7.31
N ALA A 279 -14.23 28.16 6.14
CA ALA A 279 -14.33 26.79 5.63
C ALA A 279 -12.95 26.14 5.42
N CYS A 280 -11.96 26.92 5.01
CA CYS A 280 -10.57 26.46 4.89
C CYS A 280 -9.99 26.09 6.26
N LEU A 281 -10.05 27.02 7.22
CA LEU A 281 -9.48 26.83 8.55
C LEU A 281 -10.16 25.67 9.31
N ASP A 282 -11.47 25.50 9.16
CA ASP A 282 -12.21 24.38 9.76
C ASP A 282 -11.78 23.04 9.15
N LEU A 283 -11.64 22.96 7.82
CA LEU A 283 -11.14 21.76 7.16
C LEU A 283 -9.72 21.43 7.65
N LEU A 284 -8.81 22.40 7.67
CA LEU A 284 -7.43 22.19 8.13
C LEU A 284 -7.40 21.76 9.61
N ALA A 285 -8.23 22.33 10.47
CA ALA A 285 -8.30 21.93 11.88
C ALA A 285 -8.77 20.47 12.05
N VAL A 286 -9.76 20.02 11.27
CA VAL A 286 -10.21 18.62 11.25
C VAL A 286 -9.07 17.69 10.82
N ARG A 287 -8.33 18.07 9.77
CA ARG A 287 -7.20 17.30 9.22
C ARG A 287 -6.03 17.23 10.20
N GLN A 288 -5.69 18.35 10.83
CA GLN A 288 -4.69 18.41 11.89
C GLN A 288 -5.10 17.57 13.11
N GLY A 289 -6.39 17.56 13.47
CA GLY A 289 -6.94 16.76 14.57
C GLY A 289 -6.74 15.26 14.40
N VAL A 290 -6.66 14.77 13.15
CA VAL A 290 -6.31 13.37 12.83
C VAL A 290 -4.81 13.19 12.52
N ARG A 291 -3.98 14.17 12.90
CA ARG A 291 -2.50 14.20 12.74
C ARG A 291 -2.00 14.10 11.30
N GLN A 292 -2.78 14.56 10.32
CA GLN A 292 -2.28 14.69 8.96
C GLN A 292 -1.26 15.83 8.85
N ARG A 293 -0.17 15.59 8.13
CA ARG A 293 0.84 16.60 7.82
C ARG A 293 0.32 17.52 6.70
N LEU A 294 0.06 18.78 7.04
CA LEU A 294 -0.56 19.75 6.12
C LEU A 294 0.50 20.60 5.41
N VAL A 295 0.45 20.65 4.07
CA VAL A 295 1.33 21.48 3.24
C VAL A 295 0.50 22.54 2.53
N CYS A 296 1.00 23.77 2.49
CA CYS A 296 0.35 24.89 1.81
C CYS A 296 1.29 25.54 0.80
N CYS A 297 0.82 25.67 -0.44
CA CYS A 297 1.52 26.38 -1.50
C CYS A 297 0.71 27.59 -1.97
N GLU A 298 1.33 28.76 -2.00
CA GLU A 298 0.75 29.93 -2.63
C GLU A 298 1.12 29.94 -4.11
N VAL A 299 0.10 30.07 -4.98
CA VAL A 299 0.25 30.16 -6.43
C VAL A 299 -0.22 31.54 -6.88
N VAL A 300 0.65 32.25 -7.59
CA VAL A 300 0.39 33.63 -8.07
C VAL A 300 0.46 33.76 -9.59
N GLU A 301 0.82 32.69 -10.30
CA GLU A 301 0.94 32.66 -11.76
C GLU A 301 0.11 31.52 -12.38
N PRO A 302 -0.18 31.57 -13.70
CA PRO A 302 -0.84 30.47 -14.40
C PRO A 302 -0.05 29.15 -14.34
N VAL A 303 -0.78 28.03 -14.33
CA VAL A 303 -0.18 26.68 -14.25
C VAL A 303 0.72 26.39 -15.46
N ASN A 304 1.98 26.08 -15.18
CA ASN A 304 2.97 25.58 -16.13
C ASN A 304 3.60 24.25 -15.62
N THR A 305 4.45 23.63 -16.43
CA THR A 305 5.06 22.33 -16.11
C THR A 305 5.93 22.38 -14.85
N ALA A 306 6.70 23.45 -14.64
CA ALA A 306 7.56 23.59 -13.47
C ALA A 306 6.72 23.72 -12.18
N MET A 307 5.62 24.46 -12.25
CA MET A 307 4.68 24.57 -11.15
C MET A 307 3.99 23.25 -10.83
N LEU A 308 3.61 22.46 -11.85
CA LEU A 308 3.05 21.13 -11.64
C LEU A 308 4.02 20.23 -10.87
N GLN A 309 5.29 20.19 -11.28
CA GLN A 309 6.34 19.42 -10.59
C GLN A 309 6.53 19.89 -9.15
N ALA A 310 6.52 21.20 -8.92
CA ALA A 310 6.64 21.78 -7.58
C ALA A 310 5.44 21.43 -6.67
N LEU A 311 4.22 21.41 -7.22
CA LEU A 311 3.02 21.00 -6.49
C LEU A 311 3.02 19.49 -6.19
N GLU A 312 3.47 18.65 -7.13
CA GLU A 312 3.66 17.22 -6.88
C GLU A 312 4.68 16.96 -5.76
N GLU A 313 5.79 17.70 -5.78
CA GLU A 313 6.81 17.62 -4.75
C GLU A 313 6.31 18.12 -3.39
N ALA A 314 5.57 19.23 -3.38
CA ALA A 314 4.91 19.71 -2.17
C ALA A 314 3.91 18.69 -1.62
N ARG A 315 3.16 18.00 -2.49
CA ARG A 315 2.23 16.93 -2.08
C ARG A 315 2.95 15.75 -1.44
N ARG A 316 4.18 15.42 -1.85
CA ARG A 316 4.99 14.35 -1.23
C ARG A 316 5.45 14.69 0.19
N GLN A 317 5.54 15.97 0.51
CA GLN A 317 6.00 16.43 1.82
C GLN A 317 4.92 16.36 2.91
N GLY A 318 3.67 16.00 2.58
CA GLY A 318 2.60 15.85 3.56
C GLY A 318 1.42 14.99 3.09
N ASP A 319 0.42 14.86 3.95
CA ASP A 319 -0.78 14.04 3.72
C ASP A 319 -1.91 14.81 3.04
N PHE A 320 -1.80 16.15 2.97
CA PHE A 320 -2.82 17.05 2.44
C PHE A 320 -2.17 18.31 1.87
N LEU A 321 -2.40 18.61 0.59
CA LEU A 321 -1.94 19.84 -0.07
C LEU A 321 -3.08 20.83 -0.27
N LEU A 322 -2.96 21.98 0.39
CA LEU A 322 -3.76 23.16 0.10
C LEU A 322 -3.02 24.06 -0.90
N VAL A 323 -3.69 24.43 -1.99
CA VAL A 323 -3.22 25.47 -2.91
C VAL A 323 -3.97 26.76 -2.65
N ALA A 324 -3.23 27.76 -2.23
CA ALA A 324 -3.74 29.07 -1.88
C ALA A 324 -3.48 30.02 -3.07
N VAL A 325 -4.53 30.62 -3.60
CA VAL A 325 -4.46 31.42 -4.83
C VAL A 325 -4.57 32.89 -4.47
N SER A 326 -3.64 33.70 -4.96
CA SER A 326 -3.64 35.15 -4.81
C SER A 326 -3.60 35.81 -6.19
N ALA A 327 -4.19 37.00 -6.33
CA ALA A 327 -4.06 37.78 -7.56
C ALA A 327 -2.59 38.14 -7.83
N GLY A 328 -2.05 37.64 -8.95
CA GLY A 328 -0.72 37.97 -9.43
C GLY A 328 -0.70 39.04 -10.52
N ALA A 329 0.50 39.40 -10.99
CA ALA A 329 0.68 40.40 -12.04
C ALA A 329 0.07 40.01 -13.40
N GLN A 330 -0.16 38.71 -13.64
CA GLN A 330 -0.78 38.17 -14.86
C GLN A 330 -2.24 37.73 -14.68
N GLY A 331 -2.89 38.11 -13.58
CA GLY A 331 -4.28 37.75 -13.25
C GLY A 331 -4.39 36.62 -12.22
N GLU A 332 -5.62 36.32 -11.78
CA GLU A 332 -5.88 35.23 -10.82
C GLU A 332 -5.68 33.85 -11.48
N PRO A 333 -4.85 32.97 -10.90
CA PRO A 333 -4.75 31.59 -11.34
C PRO A 333 -6.11 30.89 -11.32
N ASN A 334 -6.38 30.07 -12.34
CA ASN A 334 -7.67 29.40 -12.47
C ASN A 334 -7.85 28.33 -11.38
N GLN A 335 -8.63 28.67 -10.34
CA GLN A 335 -8.88 27.79 -9.20
C GLN A 335 -9.47 26.44 -9.62
N ARG A 336 -10.26 26.39 -10.71
CA ARG A 336 -10.84 25.16 -11.24
C ARG A 336 -9.79 24.27 -11.90
N LEU A 337 -8.81 24.85 -12.59
CA LEU A 337 -7.69 24.10 -13.15
C LEU A 337 -6.84 23.48 -12.02
N LEU A 338 -6.52 24.26 -10.99
CA LEU A 338 -5.78 23.80 -9.82
C LEU A 338 -6.55 22.69 -9.08
N ALA A 339 -7.86 22.84 -8.90
CA ALA A 339 -8.70 21.83 -8.29
C ALA A 339 -8.76 20.51 -9.10
N ALA A 340 -8.67 20.60 -10.43
CA ALA A 340 -8.64 19.40 -11.28
C ALA A 340 -7.31 18.63 -11.20
N LEU A 341 -6.25 19.23 -10.64
CA LEU A 341 -4.96 18.54 -10.46
C LEU A 341 -5.10 17.43 -9.41
N GLY A 342 -4.59 16.24 -9.74
CA GLY A 342 -4.67 15.05 -8.88
C GLY A 342 -3.89 15.18 -7.57
N CYS A 343 -2.82 15.99 -7.55
CA CYS A 343 -2.00 16.23 -6.35
C CYS A 343 -2.59 17.28 -5.39
N VAL A 344 -3.64 18.00 -5.78
CA VAL A 344 -4.25 19.07 -4.98
C VAL A 344 -5.48 18.55 -4.25
N ASP A 345 -5.50 18.69 -2.92
CA ASP A 345 -6.60 18.24 -2.07
C ASP A 345 -7.65 19.35 -1.86
N ALA A 346 -7.21 20.62 -1.77
CA ALA A 346 -8.09 21.78 -1.67
C ALA A 346 -7.48 23.05 -2.30
N VAL A 347 -8.34 23.98 -2.70
CA VAL A 347 -7.98 25.29 -3.23
C VAL A 347 -8.70 26.38 -2.45
N CYS A 348 -8.02 27.46 -2.05
CA CYS A 348 -8.65 28.63 -1.45
C CYS A 348 -8.15 29.93 -2.08
N CYS A 349 -8.93 31.01 -1.99
CA CYS A 349 -8.51 32.35 -2.40
C CYS A 349 -7.97 33.10 -1.18
N LEU A 350 -6.67 33.41 -1.17
CA LEU A 350 -6.03 34.12 -0.06
C LEU A 350 -6.50 35.56 0.08
N ASP A 351 -6.96 36.19 -1.00
CA ASP A 351 -7.45 37.57 -0.98
C ASP A 351 -8.72 37.70 -0.12
N ALA A 352 -9.41 36.60 0.16
CA ALA A 352 -10.53 36.53 1.09
C ALA A 352 -10.12 36.39 2.57
N PHE A 353 -8.83 36.24 2.90
CA PHE A 353 -8.35 36.04 4.27
C PHE A 353 -7.89 37.35 4.91
N THR A 354 -8.37 37.60 6.12
CA THR A 354 -7.82 38.63 7.01
C THR A 354 -6.40 38.29 7.47
N LYS A 355 -5.67 39.27 7.99
CA LYS A 355 -4.31 39.07 8.53
C LYS A 355 -4.25 37.99 9.63
N ALA A 356 -5.28 37.94 10.49
CA ALA A 356 -5.36 36.94 11.55
C ALA A 356 -5.61 35.53 11.01
N GLU A 357 -6.47 35.40 9.98
CA GLU A 357 -6.73 34.12 9.33
C GLU A 357 -5.52 33.61 8.55
N ARG A 358 -4.75 34.50 7.90
CA ARG A 358 -3.47 34.14 7.25
C ARG A 358 -2.44 33.64 8.26
N ALA A 359 -2.34 34.28 9.44
CA ALA A 359 -1.46 33.79 10.50
C ALA A 359 -1.89 32.40 10.99
N ARG A 360 -3.19 32.18 11.21
CA ARG A 360 -3.71 30.88 11.61
C ARG A 360 -3.51 29.80 10.54
N LEU A 361 -3.62 30.15 9.26
CA LEU A 361 -3.32 29.25 8.16
C LEU A 361 -1.85 28.78 8.20
N LEU A 362 -0.91 29.69 8.47
CA LEU A 362 0.50 29.37 8.62
C LEU A 362 0.75 28.47 9.84
N ASP A 363 0.06 28.71 10.95
CA ASP A 363 0.19 27.89 12.17
C ASP A 363 -0.34 26.46 11.99
N LEU A 364 -1.41 26.28 11.21
CA LEU A 364 -2.01 24.97 10.94
C LEU A 364 -1.18 24.14 9.94
N THR A 365 -0.38 24.80 9.11
CA THR A 365 0.39 24.17 8.03
C THR A 365 1.87 24.12 8.38
N ALA A 366 2.69 23.38 7.66
CA ALA A 366 4.15 23.39 7.85
C ALA A 366 4.83 24.68 7.32
N GLY A 367 4.12 25.81 7.34
CA GLY A 367 4.48 27.05 6.65
C GLY A 367 4.03 27.07 5.18
N MET A 368 3.90 28.28 4.63
CA MET A 368 3.47 28.51 3.24
C MET A 368 4.67 28.72 2.31
N LYS A 369 4.73 27.94 1.23
CA LYS A 369 5.74 28.09 0.17
C LYS A 369 5.13 28.82 -1.02
N VAL A 370 5.78 29.90 -1.48
CA VAL A 370 5.34 30.63 -2.69
C VAL A 370 5.93 29.95 -3.91
N ILE A 371 5.09 29.51 -4.84
CA ILE A 371 5.48 28.96 -6.13
C ILE A 371 5.15 30.00 -7.21
N ARG A 372 6.16 30.36 -8.01
CA ARG A 372 6.07 31.30 -9.12
C ARG A 372 6.34 30.58 -10.41
#